data_AF-A0A7V5YPL0-F1
#
_entry.id   AF-A0A7V5YPL0-F1
#
_cell.length_a   1.000
_cell.length_b   1.000
_cell.length_c   1.000
_cell.angle_alpha   90.00
_cell.angle_beta   90.00
_cell.angle_gamma   90.00
#
_symmetry.space_group_name_H-M   'P 1'
#
loop_
_entity.id
_entity.type
_entity.pdbx_description
1 polymer ?
#
loop_
_entity_poly.entity_id
_entity_poly.type
_entity_poly.pdbx_seq_one_letter_code
_entity_poly.pdbx_strand_id
1 'polypeptide(L)'
;MPYCTQCGKPVGEADRYCAHCGAAQPSSWRNGLGGLNPRSASILCYLPLVGWIVAIIVLASNRFRKERLVRFHAFQGLYLFVTWLLVDWVIGPMSAMVGIKPFHPGVAALLKLVVLAAWIFMLVKTAQGETYRLPILGELAERSVAERE
;
A
#
# COMPACT_ATOMS: atom_id res chain seq x y z
N MET A 1 -19.62 -15.95 12.64
CA MET A 1 -20.27 -16.92 11.74
C MET A 1 -21.50 -16.24 11.15
N PRO A 2 -21.55 -15.99 9.82
CA PRO A 2 -22.69 -15.36 9.18
C PRO A 2 -23.92 -16.29 9.19
N TYR A 3 -25.11 -15.71 9.10
CA TYR A 3 -26.39 -16.41 9.05
C TYR A 3 -27.11 -16.11 7.74
N CYS A 4 -27.83 -17.09 7.21
CA CYS A 4 -28.63 -16.92 6.01
C CYS A 4 -29.78 -15.92 6.26
N THR A 5 -29.87 -14.87 5.45
CA THR A 5 -30.93 -13.84 5.56
C THR A 5 -32.33 -14.34 5.20
N GLN A 6 -32.45 -15.52 4.59
CA GLN A 6 -33.73 -16.13 4.21
C GLN A 6 -34.21 -17.19 5.20
N CYS A 7 -33.31 -18.06 5.71
CA CYS A 7 -33.71 -19.18 6.57
C CYS A 7 -33.13 -19.13 8.00
N GLY A 8 -32.28 -18.15 8.31
CA GLY A 8 -31.71 -17.97 9.65
C GLY A 8 -30.68 -19.00 10.10
N LYS A 9 -30.35 -20.00 9.26
CA LYS A 9 -29.35 -21.02 9.59
C LYS A 9 -27.91 -20.50 9.39
N PRO A 10 -26.94 -21.02 10.16
CA PRO A 10 -25.54 -20.64 9.99
C PRO A 10 -25.05 -21.05 8.60
N VAL A 11 -24.26 -20.18 7.98
CA VAL A 11 -23.60 -20.41 6.68
C VAL A 11 -22.10 -20.13 6.81
N GLY A 12 -21.28 -20.77 5.99
CA GLY A 12 -19.85 -20.50 5.91
C GLY A 12 -19.58 -19.13 5.26
N GLU A 13 -18.46 -18.49 5.63
CA GLU A 13 -18.08 -17.16 5.11
C GLU A 13 -17.76 -17.15 3.59
N ALA A 14 -17.49 -18.32 3.02
CA ALA A 14 -17.18 -18.52 1.61
C ALA A 14 -18.34 -19.18 0.81
N ASP A 15 -19.44 -19.56 1.47
CA ASP A 15 -20.56 -20.24 0.82
C ASP A 15 -21.29 -19.29 -0.12
N ARG A 16 -21.40 -19.65 -1.40
CA ARG A 16 -22.17 -18.87 -2.40
C ARG A 16 -23.68 -19.09 -2.28
N TYR A 17 -24.08 -20.23 -1.73
CA TYR A 17 -25.47 -20.61 -1.55
C TYR A 17 -25.63 -21.25 -0.17
N CYS A 18 -26.77 -21.03 0.47
CA CYS A 18 -27.09 -21.70 1.72
C CYS A 18 -27.33 -23.20 1.46
N ALA A 19 -26.59 -24.07 2.13
CA ALA A 19 -26.74 -25.53 2.02
C ALA A 19 -28.13 -26.04 2.44
N HIS A 20 -28.91 -25.23 3.18
CA HIS A 20 -30.22 -25.64 3.68
C HIS A 20 -31.40 -25.15 2.82
N CYS A 21 -31.36 -23.92 2.30
CA CYS A 21 -32.49 -23.35 1.54
C CYS A 21 -32.15 -22.95 0.11
N GLY A 22 -30.89 -23.09 -0.33
CA GLY A 22 -30.45 -22.74 -1.68
C GLY A 22 -30.36 -21.24 -1.95
N ALA A 23 -30.68 -20.37 -0.98
CA ALA A 23 -30.61 -18.92 -1.18
C ALA A 23 -29.17 -18.47 -1.44
N ALA A 24 -28.97 -17.67 -2.48
CA ALA A 24 -27.70 -17.03 -2.78
C ALA A 24 -27.25 -16.18 -1.57
N GLN A 25 -26.04 -16.41 -1.10
CA GLN A 25 -25.46 -15.63 -0.01
C GLN A 25 -24.68 -14.45 -0.59
N PRO A 26 -24.71 -13.28 0.07
CA PRO A 26 -23.90 -12.14 -0.36
C PRO A 26 -22.43 -12.55 -0.28
N SER A 27 -21.81 -12.71 -1.45
CA SER A 27 -20.41 -13.12 -1.54
C SER A 27 -19.51 -12.07 -0.89
N SER A 28 -18.79 -12.48 0.16
CA SER A 28 -17.76 -11.69 0.85
C SER A 28 -16.62 -11.25 -0.09
N TRP A 29 -16.49 -11.88 -1.26
CA TRP A 29 -15.60 -11.48 -2.36
C TRP A 29 -15.80 -10.04 -2.86
N ARG A 30 -16.95 -9.39 -2.60
CA ARG A 30 -17.12 -7.95 -2.87
C ARG A 30 -16.41 -7.04 -1.88
N ASN A 31 -15.92 -7.58 -0.77
CA ASN A 31 -15.13 -6.86 0.23
C ASN A 31 -13.68 -7.36 0.21
N GLY A 32 -12.96 -7.16 -0.91
CA GLY A 32 -11.52 -7.47 -0.99
C GLY A 32 -10.68 -6.80 0.12
N LEU A 33 -11.19 -5.70 0.70
CA LEU A 33 -10.59 -5.01 1.85
C LEU A 33 -11.19 -5.42 3.21
N GLY A 34 -12.37 -6.05 3.23
CA GLY A 34 -13.10 -6.35 4.46
C GLY A 34 -12.48 -7.47 5.30
N GLY A 35 -11.78 -8.40 4.64
CA GLY A 35 -11.01 -9.46 5.30
C GLY A 35 -9.52 -9.15 5.48
N LEU A 36 -9.03 -8.00 5.00
CA LEU A 36 -7.60 -7.67 5.11
C LEU A 36 -7.27 -7.19 6.52
N ASN A 37 -6.37 -7.91 7.19
CA ASN A 37 -5.74 -7.46 8.42
C ASN A 37 -4.97 -6.14 8.16
N PRO A 38 -5.04 -5.14 9.07
CA PRO A 38 -4.22 -3.93 9.02
C PRO A 38 -2.75 -4.14 8.64
N ARG A 39 -2.12 -5.21 9.13
CA ARG A 39 -0.73 -5.57 8.77
C ARG A 39 -0.60 -5.91 7.29
N SER A 40 -1.47 -6.78 6.78
CA SER A 40 -1.47 -7.16 5.36
C SER A 40 -1.75 -5.96 4.46
N ALA A 41 -2.71 -5.10 4.83
CA ALA A 41 -2.99 -3.87 4.10
C ALA A 41 -1.75 -2.95 4.03
N SER A 42 -1.01 -2.82 5.13
CA SER A 42 0.22 -2.02 5.20
C SER A 42 1.34 -2.58 4.31
N ILE A 43 1.53 -3.91 4.30
CA ILE A 43 2.53 -4.57 3.45
C ILE A 43 2.20 -4.35 1.96
N LEU A 44 0.92 -4.48 1.59
CA LEU A 44 0.48 -4.32 0.20
C LEU A 44 0.77 -2.91 -0.36
N CYS A 45 0.73 -1.87 0.48
CA CYS A 45 1.08 -0.50 0.08
C CYS A 45 2.55 -0.35 -0.37
N TYR A 46 3.44 -1.27 0.01
CA TYR A 46 4.85 -1.27 -0.41
C TYR A 46 5.13 -2.20 -1.58
N LEU A 47 4.13 -2.81 -2.24
CA LEU A 47 4.40 -3.60 -3.44
C LEU A 47 4.85 -2.71 -4.61
N PRO A 48 5.96 -3.01 -5.31
CA PRO A 48 6.51 -2.12 -6.33
C PRO A 48 5.56 -1.77 -7.49
N LEU A 49 4.82 -2.77 -7.97
CA LEU A 49 3.98 -2.64 -9.16
C LEU A 49 2.59 -2.07 -8.86
N VAL A 50 1.99 -2.50 -7.75
CA VAL A 50 0.57 -2.25 -7.43
C VAL A 50 0.37 -1.53 -6.11
N GLY A 51 1.42 -1.33 -5.31
CA GLY A 51 1.31 -0.80 -3.96
C GLY A 51 0.82 0.63 -3.91
N TRP A 52 1.11 1.45 -4.92
CA TRP A 52 0.56 2.80 -5.04
C TRP A 52 -0.97 2.78 -5.23
N ILE A 53 -1.51 1.83 -6.01
CA ILE A 53 -2.95 1.64 -6.19
C ILE A 53 -3.56 1.25 -4.85
N VAL A 54 -2.96 0.27 -4.18
CA VAL A 54 -3.43 -0.18 -2.86
C VAL A 54 -3.40 0.97 -1.84
N ALA A 55 -2.33 1.77 -1.82
CA ALA A 55 -2.21 2.92 -0.95
C ALA A 55 -3.35 3.93 -1.17
N ILE A 56 -3.68 4.26 -2.42
CA ILE A 56 -4.81 5.14 -2.76
C ILE A 56 -6.13 4.54 -2.28
N ILE A 57 -6.35 3.24 -2.55
CA ILE A 57 -7.57 2.54 -2.13
C ILE A 57 -7.69 2.55 -0.60
N VAL A 58 -6.61 2.25 0.12
CA VAL A 58 -6.56 2.26 1.58
C VAL A 58 -6.88 3.65 2.13
N LEU A 59 -6.28 4.70 1.56
CA LEU A 59 -6.50 6.09 1.95
C LEU A 59 -7.93 6.58 1.65
N ALA A 60 -8.54 6.11 0.57
CA ALA A 60 -9.92 6.41 0.21
C ALA A 60 -10.94 5.55 0.99
N SER A 61 -10.52 4.43 1.56
CA SER A 61 -11.42 3.50 2.23
C SER A 61 -11.90 4.02 3.58
N ASN A 62 -13.20 3.86 3.84
CA ASN A 62 -13.77 4.14 5.16
C ASN A 62 -13.30 3.15 6.24
N ARG A 63 -12.82 1.96 5.85
CA ARG A 63 -12.41 0.87 6.76
C ARG A 63 -11.12 1.21 7.53
N PHE A 64 -10.12 1.76 6.84
CA PHE A 64 -8.82 2.07 7.44
C PHE A 64 -8.70 3.52 7.92
N ARG A 65 -9.79 4.30 7.86
CA ARG A 65 -9.80 5.72 8.24
C ARG A 65 -9.37 5.99 9.69
N LYS A 66 -9.72 5.09 10.62
CA LYS A 66 -9.31 5.17 12.04
C LYS A 66 -7.98 4.45 12.32
N GLU A 67 -7.44 3.73 11.34
CA GLU A 67 -6.24 2.90 11.50
C GLU A 67 -5.00 3.71 11.13
N ARG A 68 -4.53 4.54 12.07
CA ARG A 68 -3.44 5.51 11.85
C ARG A 68 -2.18 4.88 11.24
N LEU A 69 -1.76 3.71 11.74
CA LEU A 69 -0.58 2.99 11.23
C LEU A 69 -0.73 2.58 9.76
N VAL A 70 -1.91 2.08 9.38
CA VAL A 70 -2.16 1.63 7.99
C VAL A 70 -2.11 2.83 7.05
N ARG A 71 -2.68 3.97 7.47
CA ARG A 71 -2.64 5.23 6.72
C ARG A 71 -1.22 5.78 6.60
N PHE A 72 -0.43 5.71 7.66
CA PHE A 72 0.99 6.06 7.64
C PHE A 72 1.76 5.24 6.60
N HIS A 73 1.61 3.92 6.61
CA HIS A 73 2.27 3.05 5.62
C HIS A 73 1.76 3.30 4.19
N ALA A 74 0.47 3.64 4.02
CA ALA A 74 -0.08 4.02 2.72
C ALA A 74 0.54 5.32 2.17
N PHE A 75 0.63 6.38 2.99
CA PHE A 75 1.28 7.63 2.57
C PHE A 75 2.78 7.44 2.31
N GLN A 76 3.50 6.79 3.22
CA GLN A 76 4.94 6.57 3.06
C GLN A 76 5.25 5.70 1.82
N GLY A 77 4.44 4.68 1.54
CA GLY A 77 4.53 3.87 0.30
C GLY A 77 4.22 4.69 -0.95
N LEU A 78 3.19 5.53 -0.92
CA LEU A 78 2.85 6.43 -2.03
C LEU A 78 3.97 7.44 -2.31
N TYR A 79 4.60 8.00 -1.28
CA TYR A 79 5.72 8.93 -1.43
C TYR A 79 6.99 8.26 -1.92
N LEU A 80 7.27 7.01 -1.52
CA LEU A 80 8.35 6.23 -2.13
C LEU A 80 8.11 6.02 -3.63
N PHE A 81 6.88 5.70 -4.04
CA PHE A 81 6.53 5.57 -5.46
C PHE A 81 6.71 6.90 -6.22
N VAL A 82 6.25 8.02 -5.66
CA VAL A 82 6.45 9.34 -6.27
C VAL A 82 7.94 9.68 -6.36
N THR A 83 8.73 9.34 -5.33
CA THR A 83 10.19 9.54 -5.34
C THR A 83 10.84 8.74 -6.48
N TRP A 84 10.41 7.49 -6.68
CA TRP A 84 10.87 6.68 -7.80
C TRP A 84 10.55 7.34 -9.16
N LEU A 85 9.33 7.83 -9.36
CA LEU A 85 8.94 8.53 -10.58
C LEU A 85 9.74 9.83 -10.80
N LEU A 86 10.03 10.58 -9.74
CA LEU A 86 10.86 11.79 -9.85
C LEU A 86 12.29 11.45 -10.30
N VAL A 87 12.87 10.34 -9.83
CA VAL A 87 14.18 9.90 -10.29
C VAL A 87 14.13 9.51 -11.77
N ASP A 88 13.08 8.79 -12.20
CA ASP A 88 12.92 8.34 -13.58
C ASP A 88 12.65 9.48 -14.57
N TRP A 89 11.74 10.41 -14.23
CA TRP A 89 11.20 11.39 -15.18
C TRP A 89 11.89 12.75 -15.09
N VAL A 90 12.50 13.08 -13.96
CA VAL A 90 13.17 14.38 -13.75
C VAL A 90 14.68 14.20 -13.75
N ILE A 91 15.21 13.43 -12.79
CA ILE A 91 16.67 13.33 -12.58
C ILE A 91 17.35 12.60 -13.74
N GLY A 92 16.75 11.52 -14.25
CA GLY A 92 17.27 10.77 -15.40
C GLY A 92 17.45 11.66 -16.64
N PRO A 93 16.37 12.29 -17.16
CA PRO A 93 16.46 13.15 -18.34
C PRO A 93 17.29 14.43 -18.12
N MET A 94 17.19 15.06 -16.95
CA MET A 94 18.01 16.23 -16.62
C MET A 94 19.50 15.90 -16.63
N SER A 95 19.87 14.75 -16.04
CA SER A 95 21.27 14.30 -16.10
C SER A 95 21.66 14.18 -17.57
N ALA A 96 20.97 13.37 -18.38
CA ALA A 96 21.25 13.16 -19.80
C ALA A 96 21.42 14.46 -20.62
N MET A 97 20.65 15.51 -20.31
CA MET A 97 20.67 16.81 -21.02
C MET A 97 21.90 17.68 -20.70
N VAL A 98 22.45 17.62 -19.48
CA VAL A 98 23.55 18.51 -19.01
C VAL A 98 24.95 18.07 -19.47
N GLY A 99 25.08 16.87 -20.07
CA GLY A 99 26.25 16.51 -20.88
C GLY A 99 27.58 16.28 -20.13
N ILE A 100 27.59 16.00 -18.83
CA ILE A 100 28.83 15.75 -18.05
C ILE A 100 29.25 14.28 -18.20
N LYS A 101 29.83 13.95 -19.34
CA LYS A 101 29.97 12.57 -19.86
C LYS A 101 30.79 11.53 -19.06
N PRO A 102 31.71 11.82 -18.11
CA PRO A 102 32.39 10.73 -17.41
C PRO A 102 31.74 10.28 -16.07
N PHE A 103 30.86 11.07 -15.43
CA PHE A 103 30.27 10.74 -14.11
C PHE A 103 28.77 10.33 -14.17
N HIS A 104 28.22 10.18 -15.37
CA HIS A 104 26.82 10.47 -15.67
C HIS A 104 25.77 9.35 -15.44
N PRO A 105 25.99 8.06 -15.79
CA PRO A 105 24.97 7.04 -15.55
C PRO A 105 24.94 6.58 -14.07
N GLY A 106 26.02 6.80 -13.32
CA GLY A 106 26.18 6.31 -11.96
C GLY A 106 25.24 6.96 -10.96
N VAL A 107 25.05 8.28 -11.01
CA VAL A 107 24.28 9.01 -9.98
C VAL A 107 22.80 8.66 -10.03
N ALA A 108 22.17 8.70 -11.22
CA ALA A 108 20.77 8.33 -11.36
C ALA A 108 20.55 6.84 -11.04
N ALA A 109 21.44 5.95 -11.49
CA ALA A 109 21.38 4.53 -11.16
C ALA A 109 21.57 4.27 -9.66
N LEU A 110 22.50 4.97 -9.01
CA LEU A 110 22.75 4.88 -7.58
C LEU A 110 21.54 5.38 -6.79
N LEU A 111 20.94 6.51 -7.18
CA LEU A 111 19.73 7.02 -6.54
C LEU A 111 18.57 6.02 -6.67
N LYS A 112 18.36 5.42 -7.85
CA LYS A 112 17.38 4.35 -8.02
C LYS A 112 17.67 3.16 -7.12
N LEU A 113 18.93 2.76 -7.02
CA LEU A 113 19.34 1.64 -6.16
C LEU A 113 19.07 1.95 -4.69
N VAL A 114 19.36 3.18 -4.22
CA VAL A 114 19.05 3.63 -2.87
C VAL A 114 17.54 3.64 -2.61
N VAL A 115 16.74 4.17 -3.55
CA VAL A 115 15.27 4.16 -3.42
C VAL A 115 14.74 2.72 -3.42
N LEU A 116 15.24 1.85 -4.29
CA LEU A 116 14.88 0.43 -4.32
C LEU A 116 15.25 -0.28 -3.02
N ALA A 117 16.45 -0.03 -2.50
CA ALA A 117 16.92 -0.60 -1.24
C ALA A 117 16.06 -0.12 -0.08
N ALA A 118 15.73 1.17 -0.01
CA ALA A 118 14.79 1.72 0.96
C ALA A 118 13.41 1.08 0.83
N TRP A 119 12.94 0.84 -0.40
CA TRP A 119 11.66 0.19 -0.65
C TRP A 119 11.63 -1.25 -0.14
N ILE A 120 12.63 -2.06 -0.48
CA ILE A 120 12.78 -3.44 0.00
C ILE A 120 12.91 -3.45 1.54
N PHE A 121 13.73 -2.56 2.10
CA PHE A 121 13.88 -2.42 3.54
C PHE A 121 12.54 -2.13 4.23
N MET A 122 11.76 -1.19 3.69
CA MET A 122 10.45 -0.85 4.20
C MET A 122 9.45 -2.00 4.09
N LEU A 123 9.48 -2.75 2.98
CA LEU A 123 8.66 -3.94 2.80
C LEU A 123 8.98 -4.99 3.86
N VAL A 124 10.26 -5.30 4.09
CA VAL A 124 10.71 -6.28 5.10
C VAL A 124 10.35 -5.83 6.51
N LYS A 125 10.60 -4.57 6.87
CA LYS A 125 10.29 -4.03 8.19
C LYS A 125 8.78 -4.04 8.48
N THR A 126 7.98 -3.62 7.50
CA THR A 126 6.51 -3.68 7.61
C THR A 126 6.03 -5.14 7.69
N ALA A 127 6.67 -6.05 6.94
CA ALA A 127 6.39 -7.48 7.01
C ALA A 127 6.76 -8.08 8.38
N GLN A 128 7.77 -7.56 9.07
CA GLN A 128 8.13 -7.93 10.46
C GLN A 128 7.17 -7.32 11.50
N GLY A 129 6.32 -6.36 11.11
CA GLY A 129 5.45 -5.63 12.03
C GLY A 129 6.12 -4.43 12.70
N GLU A 130 7.28 -4.02 12.20
CA GLU A 130 7.98 -2.82 12.68
C GLU A 130 7.57 -1.59 11.86
N THR A 131 7.23 -0.51 12.55
CA THR A 131 6.95 0.79 11.91
C THR A 131 8.22 1.62 11.86
N TYR A 132 8.92 1.55 10.73
CA TYR A 132 10.07 2.40 10.47
C TYR A 132 9.66 3.70 9.77
N ARG A 133 10.16 4.84 10.25
CA ARG A 133 9.93 6.15 9.66
C ARG A 133 11.16 6.57 8.87
N LEU A 134 11.00 6.77 7.57
CA LEU A 134 12.08 7.38 6.78
C LEU A 134 12.20 8.86 7.17
N PRO A 135 13.42 9.42 7.27
CA PRO A 135 13.62 10.76 7.83
C PRO A 135 12.82 11.83 7.09
N ILE A 136 12.85 11.84 5.75
CA ILE A 136 12.09 12.83 4.96
C ILE A 136 10.67 12.31 4.66
N LEU A 137 10.56 11.11 4.07
CA LEU A 137 9.27 10.59 3.59
C LEU A 137 8.33 10.19 4.74
N GLY A 138 8.88 9.73 5.87
CA GLY A 138 8.11 9.36 7.05
C GLY A 138 7.58 10.58 7.80
N GLU A 139 8.36 11.67 7.90
CA GLU A 139 7.85 12.93 8.46
C GLU A 139 6.70 13.50 7.62
N LEU A 140 6.84 13.48 6.29
CA LEU A 140 5.77 13.90 5.38
C LEU A 140 4.53 13.02 5.55
N ALA A 141 4.71 11.70 5.64
CA ALA A 141 3.62 10.75 5.85
C ALA A 141 2.89 11.00 7.18
N GLU A 142 3.62 11.23 8.26
CA GLU A 142 3.04 11.53 9.58
C GLU A 142 2.23 12.83 9.55
N ARG A 143 2.73 13.88 8.89
CA ARG A 143 1.99 15.14 8.70
C ARG A 143 0.70 14.93 7.91
N SER A 144 0.74 14.18 6.81
CA SER A 144 -0.44 13.91 5.99
C SER A 144 -1.47 13.00 6.67
N VAL A 145 -1.04 12.15 7.60
CA VAL A 145 -1.96 11.43 8.47
C VAL A 145 -2.64 12.41 9.43
N ALA A 146 -1.88 13.25 10.11
CA ALA A 146 -2.39 14.21 11.09
C ALA A 146 -3.35 15.26 10.50
N GLU A 147 -3.12 15.72 9.27
CA GLU A 147 -4.01 16.67 8.58
C GLU A 147 -5.37 16.08 8.18
N ARG A 148 -5.48 14.75 8.13
CA ARG A 148 -6.68 14.04 7.68
C ARG A 148 -7.31 13.20 8.80
N GLU A 149 -7.01 13.51 10.06
CA GLU A 149 -7.73 13.03 11.25
C GLU A 149 -8.75 14.08 11.70
#